data_AF-A0AAE1C3T4-F1
#
_entry.id   AF-A0AAE1C3T4-F1
#
_cell.length_a   1.000
_cell.length_b   1.000
_cell.length_c   1.000
_cell.angle_alpha   90.00
_cell.angle_beta   90.00
_cell.angle_gamma   90.00
#
_symmetry.space_group_name_H-M   'P 1'
#
loop_
_entity.id
_entity.type
_entity.pdbx_description
1 polymer ?
#
loop_
_entity_poly.entity_id
_entity_poly.type
_entity_poly.pdbx_seq_one_letter_code
_entity_poly.pdbx_strand_id
1 'polypeptide(L)'
;MTVDTGSADAWVLGSDSQCLQLAPNGTTVQASRDSCPSGSTTFNYPGKATDHGFEVDDSVWFGQSLGAGDTIGTFSYDTMSFPGCGSRRDSLSIPHQEFAVANTTIGAVLDGFAVGILGFGYPSITYQHPNTLSIDEVLAGNASLFDDRTAYPTVFESLVAEGMEPYINLARERTPFDQAQGFEWTLRIQSLTYTTPYGTTVTNTTSFQAVVDSGQNLNLLPFEAARDINAAFDPPATLVETTGFYTVPCNATPPTLGVTIANHTFAIHALDMIWCDEAGTCYSSVVPATNDAQQGISLELPR
;
A
#
# COMPACT_ATOMS: atom_id res chain seq x y z
N MET A 1 -1.07 -2.93 12.31
CA MET A 1 -1.62 -2.80 10.94
C MET A 1 -0.80 -1.74 10.22
N THR A 2 -0.56 -1.91 8.93
CA THR A 2 0.05 -0.87 8.09
C THR A 2 -1.02 0.15 7.74
N VAL A 3 -0.74 1.44 7.90
CA VAL A 3 -1.63 2.50 7.41
C VAL A 3 -1.37 2.69 5.93
N ASP A 4 -2.39 2.53 5.10
CA ASP A 4 -2.23 2.45 3.65
C ASP A 4 -3.21 3.39 2.95
N THR A 5 -2.69 4.43 2.30
CA THR A 5 -3.49 5.35 1.49
C THR A 5 -3.71 4.84 0.06
N GLY A 6 -2.96 3.85 -0.40
CA GLY A 6 -3.16 3.17 -1.69
C GLY A 6 -4.31 2.16 -1.70
N SER A 7 -4.86 1.78 -0.55
CA SER A 7 -6.00 0.87 -0.42
C SER A 7 -7.09 1.38 0.52
N ALA A 8 -8.30 0.86 0.41
CA ALA A 8 -9.47 1.34 1.17
C ALA A 8 -9.92 0.40 2.29
N ASP A 9 -9.65 -0.90 2.18
CA ASP A 9 -10.14 -1.88 3.13
C ASP A 9 -9.33 -1.90 4.43
N ALA A 10 -10.02 -2.01 5.55
CA ALA A 10 -9.40 -2.42 6.80
C ALA A 10 -9.49 -3.94 6.94
N TRP A 11 -8.37 -4.61 7.19
CA TRP A 11 -8.37 -6.04 7.41
C TRP A 11 -7.25 -6.50 8.36
N VAL A 12 -7.49 -7.60 9.06
CA VAL A 12 -6.54 -8.22 9.99
C VAL A 12 -6.46 -9.72 9.75
N LEU A 13 -5.29 -10.32 9.98
CA LEU A 13 -5.08 -11.75 9.90
C LEU A 13 -5.81 -12.45 11.04
N GLY A 14 -6.65 -13.41 10.69
CA GLY A 14 -7.21 -14.37 11.64
C GLY A 14 -6.13 -15.27 12.23
N SER A 15 -6.34 -15.74 13.45
CA SER A 15 -5.44 -16.66 14.17
C SER A 15 -5.15 -17.94 13.41
N ASP A 16 -6.12 -18.44 12.65
CA ASP A 16 -6.03 -19.69 11.87
C ASP A 16 -5.76 -19.44 10.38
N SER A 17 -5.25 -18.25 10.03
CA SER A 17 -4.98 -17.87 8.66
C SER A 17 -4.00 -18.83 7.95
N GLN A 18 -4.25 -19.10 6.68
CA GLN A 18 -3.37 -19.88 5.82
C GLN A 18 -2.48 -18.96 4.99
N CYS A 19 -1.17 -19.23 4.98
CA CYS A 19 -0.22 -18.64 4.06
C CYS A 19 0.01 -19.59 2.89
N LEU A 20 -0.35 -19.14 1.69
CA LEU A 20 -0.20 -19.89 0.46
C LEU A 20 0.79 -19.17 -0.48
N GLN A 21 1.43 -19.94 -1.36
CA GLN A 21 2.29 -19.42 -2.42
C GLN A 21 1.87 -20.00 -3.78
N LEU A 22 1.99 -19.19 -4.82
CA LEU A 22 1.81 -19.64 -6.20
C LEU A 22 3.11 -20.29 -6.68
N ALA A 23 3.08 -21.60 -6.91
CA ALA A 23 4.21 -22.32 -7.48
C ALA A 23 4.37 -22.01 -8.99
N PRO A 24 5.56 -22.19 -9.59
CA PRO A 24 5.82 -21.87 -10.99
C PRO A 24 4.93 -22.61 -12.01
N ASN A 25 4.33 -23.72 -11.62
CA ASN A 25 3.37 -24.49 -12.41
C ASN A 25 1.93 -23.95 -12.33
N GLY A 26 1.72 -22.82 -11.65
CA GLY A 26 0.42 -22.19 -11.44
C GLY A 26 -0.42 -22.81 -10.32
N THR A 27 0.10 -23.78 -9.55
CA THR A 27 -0.64 -24.35 -8.41
C THR A 27 -0.33 -23.61 -7.12
N THR A 28 -1.35 -23.39 -6.30
CA THR A 28 -1.19 -22.80 -4.97
C THR A 28 -0.82 -23.88 -3.95
N VAL A 29 0.22 -23.63 -3.15
CA VAL A 29 0.72 -24.56 -2.12
C VAL A 29 0.82 -23.88 -0.77
N GLN A 30 0.58 -24.65 0.31
CA GLN A 30 0.80 -24.17 1.67
C GLN A 30 2.28 -23.82 1.86
N ALA A 31 2.55 -22.60 2.30
CA ALA A 31 3.90 -22.14 2.59
C ALA A 31 4.17 -22.12 4.10
N SER A 32 5.45 -22.03 4.48
CA SER A 32 5.85 -21.79 5.87
C SER A 32 5.48 -20.37 6.28
N ARG A 33 5.36 -20.11 7.58
CA ARG A 33 5.13 -18.74 8.07
C ARG A 33 6.27 -17.79 7.74
N ASP A 34 7.50 -18.30 7.60
CA ASP A 34 8.65 -17.51 7.15
C ASP A 34 8.46 -16.98 5.72
N SER A 35 7.64 -17.65 4.90
CA SER A 35 7.31 -17.23 3.53
C SER A 35 6.19 -16.19 3.45
N CYS A 36 5.42 -15.97 4.52
CA CYS A 36 4.48 -14.84 4.67
C CYS A 36 4.71 -14.19 6.05
N PRO A 37 5.83 -13.49 6.22
CA PRO A 37 6.20 -12.91 7.50
C PRO A 37 5.10 -11.95 7.95
N SER A 38 4.65 -12.08 9.20
CA SER A 38 3.60 -11.26 9.81
C SER A 38 3.87 -11.10 11.30
N GLY A 39 3.28 -10.07 11.91
CA GLY A 39 3.40 -9.86 13.35
C GLY A 39 2.80 -11.00 14.17
N SER A 40 3.23 -11.12 15.43
CA SER A 40 2.87 -12.24 16.31
C SER A 40 1.47 -12.17 16.91
N THR A 41 0.77 -11.04 16.79
CA THR A 41 -0.54 -10.81 17.41
C THR A 41 -1.63 -10.76 16.34
N THR A 42 -2.20 -11.93 16.04
CA THR A 42 -3.33 -12.07 15.11
C THR A 42 -4.66 -11.78 15.78
N PHE A 43 -5.69 -11.57 14.98
CA PHE A 43 -7.05 -11.42 15.46
C PHE A 43 -7.61 -12.79 15.83
N ASN A 44 -7.87 -13.00 17.13
CA ASN A 44 -8.51 -14.22 17.60
C ASN A 44 -10.02 -14.09 17.41
N TYR A 45 -10.56 -14.86 16.47
CA TYR A 45 -11.98 -14.90 16.17
C TYR A 45 -12.75 -15.44 17.40
N PRO A 46 -13.57 -14.62 18.09
CA PRO A 46 -14.28 -15.08 19.29
C PRO A 46 -15.41 -16.09 19.00
N GLY A 47 -15.52 -16.60 17.77
CA GLY A 47 -16.72 -17.29 17.28
C GLY A 47 -17.79 -16.28 16.86
N LYS A 48 -18.95 -16.76 16.38
CA LYS A 48 -20.18 -15.94 16.20
C LYS A 48 -20.77 -15.42 17.53
N ALA A 49 -19.99 -15.43 18.61
CA ALA A 49 -20.43 -14.98 19.92
C ALA A 49 -20.42 -13.45 19.92
N THR A 50 -21.60 -12.87 20.12
CA THR A 50 -21.86 -11.42 20.16
C THR A 50 -21.28 -10.70 21.38
N ASP A 51 -20.46 -11.37 22.19
CA ASP A 51 -19.79 -10.73 23.30
C ASP A 51 -18.73 -9.78 22.72
N HIS A 52 -18.97 -8.48 22.93
CA HIS A 52 -18.22 -7.30 22.44
C HIS A 52 -18.70 -6.64 21.13
N GLY A 53 -19.79 -7.10 20.50
CA GLY A 53 -20.36 -6.43 19.32
C GLY A 53 -19.69 -6.82 17.99
N PHE A 54 -18.94 -7.91 17.98
CA PHE A 54 -18.42 -8.54 16.78
C PHE A 54 -19.52 -9.30 16.02
N GLU A 55 -19.65 -9.05 14.73
CA GLU A 55 -20.64 -9.66 13.84
C GLU A 55 -19.96 -10.12 12.55
N VAL A 56 -20.36 -11.29 12.04
CA VAL A 56 -19.91 -11.77 10.72
C VAL A 56 -20.99 -11.56 9.70
N ASP A 57 -20.61 -11.01 8.54
CA ASP A 57 -21.48 -10.93 7.37
C ASP A 57 -21.29 -12.16 6.49
N ASP A 58 -22.20 -13.14 6.63
CA ASP A 58 -22.16 -14.35 5.82
C ASP A 58 -22.68 -14.12 4.38
N SER A 59 -23.15 -12.90 4.03
CA SER A 59 -23.70 -12.60 2.70
C SER A 59 -22.68 -12.09 1.69
N VAL A 60 -21.50 -11.69 2.17
CA VAL A 60 -20.38 -11.13 1.39
C VAL A 60 -19.07 -11.81 1.75
N TRP A 61 -18.03 -11.59 0.96
CA TRP A 61 -16.67 -12.06 1.25
C TRP A 61 -15.62 -11.00 0.89
N PHE A 62 -14.44 -11.13 1.47
CA PHE A 62 -13.30 -10.25 1.24
C PHE A 62 -12.30 -10.91 0.31
N GLY A 63 -11.91 -10.20 -0.74
CA GLY A 63 -10.94 -10.68 -1.71
C GLY A 63 -10.19 -9.53 -2.34
N GLN A 64 -9.01 -9.21 -1.79
CA GLN A 64 -8.17 -8.12 -2.22
C GLN A 64 -6.96 -8.64 -3.00
N SER A 65 -6.60 -7.94 -4.08
CA SER A 65 -5.34 -8.15 -4.80
C SER A 65 -4.56 -6.85 -4.82
N LEU A 66 -3.41 -6.83 -4.16
CA LEU A 66 -2.46 -5.72 -4.18
C LEU A 66 -1.18 -6.14 -4.89
N GLY A 67 -0.30 -5.18 -5.21
CA GLY A 67 1.00 -5.48 -5.82
C GLY A 67 1.88 -6.43 -5.00
N ALA A 68 1.61 -6.57 -3.70
CA ALA A 68 2.33 -7.47 -2.80
C ALA A 68 1.72 -8.88 -2.71
N GLY A 69 0.53 -9.14 -3.27
CA GLY A 69 -0.15 -10.44 -3.26
C GLY A 69 -1.65 -10.34 -2.94
N ASP A 70 -2.29 -11.50 -2.82
CA ASP A 70 -3.74 -11.59 -2.63
C ASP A 70 -4.10 -11.93 -1.17
N THR A 71 -5.19 -11.35 -0.68
CA THR A 71 -5.72 -11.59 0.66
C THR A 71 -7.20 -11.89 0.59
N ILE A 72 -7.62 -13.00 1.19
CA ILE A 72 -8.99 -13.51 1.15
C ILE A 72 -9.48 -13.73 2.58
N GLY A 73 -10.73 -13.37 2.84
CA GLY A 73 -11.29 -13.42 4.18
C GLY A 73 -12.79 -13.28 4.22
N THR A 74 -13.29 -13.07 5.43
CA THR A 74 -14.70 -12.86 5.71
C THR A 74 -14.90 -11.42 6.18
N PHE A 75 -15.98 -10.78 5.73
CA PHE A 75 -16.36 -9.47 6.24
C PHE A 75 -16.99 -9.59 7.62
N SER A 76 -16.70 -8.61 8.45
CA SER A 76 -17.15 -8.54 9.81
C SER A 76 -17.34 -7.09 10.24
N TYR A 77 -18.10 -6.91 11.31
CA TYR A 77 -18.30 -5.62 11.96
C TYR A 77 -17.84 -5.73 13.39
N ASP A 78 -17.13 -4.72 13.89
CA ASP A 78 -16.79 -4.59 15.30
C ASP A 78 -16.56 -3.13 15.66
N THR A 79 -16.37 -2.83 16.93
CA THR A 79 -15.94 -1.50 17.37
C THR A 79 -14.45 -1.33 17.10
N MET A 80 -14.10 -0.41 16.19
CA MET A 80 -12.70 -0.03 15.95
C MET A 80 -12.31 1.14 16.85
N SER A 81 -11.32 0.95 17.72
CA SER A 81 -10.89 1.98 18.67
C SER A 81 -9.49 2.48 18.37
N PHE A 82 -9.37 3.80 18.27
CA PHE A 82 -8.13 4.55 18.09
C PHE A 82 -7.73 5.19 19.41
N PRO A 83 -6.56 4.84 19.98
CA PRO A 83 -6.08 5.53 21.16
C PRO A 83 -5.86 7.01 20.85
N GLY A 84 -6.23 7.89 21.78
CA GLY A 84 -5.96 9.31 21.65
C GLY A 84 -4.46 9.57 21.52
N CYS A 85 -4.07 10.44 20.59
CA CYS A 85 -2.69 10.86 20.39
C CYS A 85 -2.53 12.38 20.48
N GLY A 86 -1.37 12.84 20.95
CA GLY A 86 -1.07 14.27 21.07
C GLY A 86 -1.98 15.01 22.07
N SER A 87 -2.63 16.08 21.63
CA SER A 87 -3.52 16.93 22.44
C SER A 87 -4.90 16.32 22.68
N ARG A 88 -5.30 15.31 21.90
CA ARG A 88 -6.54 14.54 22.10
C ARG A 88 -6.20 13.31 22.92
N ARG A 89 -6.46 13.37 24.23
CA ARG A 89 -6.20 12.27 25.18
C ARG A 89 -7.28 11.18 25.12
N ASP A 90 -8.46 11.52 24.64
CA ASP A 90 -9.59 10.60 24.59
C ASP A 90 -9.47 9.67 23.38
N SER A 91 -9.78 8.40 23.59
CA SER A 91 -9.89 7.42 22.51
C SER A 91 -11.09 7.76 21.62
N LEU A 92 -10.91 7.60 20.32
CA LEU A 92 -11.99 7.67 19.34
C LEU A 92 -12.39 6.24 18.99
N SER A 93 -13.68 5.91 19.11
CA SER A 93 -14.19 4.59 18.77
C SER A 93 -15.24 4.72 17.69
N ILE A 94 -15.13 3.89 16.66
CA ILE A 94 -16.10 3.76 15.59
C ILE A 94 -16.91 2.50 15.88
N PRO A 95 -18.18 2.63 16.31
CA PRO A 95 -19.03 1.46 16.50
C PRO A 95 -19.36 0.81 15.15
N HIS A 96 -19.44 -0.51 15.12
CA HIS A 96 -19.90 -1.27 13.94
C HIS A 96 -19.13 -0.92 12.65
N GLN A 97 -17.81 -0.74 12.77
CA GLN A 97 -16.95 -0.53 11.61
C GLN A 97 -16.83 -1.84 10.85
N GLU A 98 -17.09 -1.77 9.54
CA GLU A 98 -16.86 -2.86 8.61
C GLU A 98 -15.35 -3.07 8.37
N PHE A 99 -14.91 -4.32 8.47
CA PHE A 99 -13.52 -4.74 8.21
C PHE A 99 -13.50 -6.22 7.83
N ALA A 100 -12.38 -6.70 7.30
CA ALA A 100 -12.22 -8.12 6.99
C ALA A 100 -11.31 -8.85 7.98
N VAL A 101 -11.68 -10.08 8.32
CA VAL A 101 -10.79 -11.05 8.96
C VAL A 101 -10.25 -11.95 7.85
N ALA A 102 -8.97 -11.77 7.53
CA ALA A 102 -8.27 -12.52 6.50
C ALA A 102 -7.98 -13.95 6.97
N ASN A 103 -8.49 -14.93 6.22
CA ASN A 103 -8.31 -16.35 6.49
C ASN A 103 -7.24 -16.96 5.58
N THR A 104 -6.90 -16.29 4.47
CA THR A 104 -5.91 -16.78 3.51
C THR A 104 -5.14 -15.62 2.90
N THR A 105 -3.82 -15.78 2.77
CA THR A 105 -2.98 -14.95 1.93
C THR A 105 -2.32 -15.79 0.85
N ILE A 106 -2.18 -15.25 -0.35
CA ILE A 106 -1.53 -15.92 -1.49
C ILE A 106 -0.42 -15.01 -1.99
N GLY A 107 0.83 -15.39 -1.72
CA GLY A 107 1.99 -14.57 -2.06
C GLY A 107 2.08 -13.23 -1.33
N ALA A 108 1.07 -12.85 -0.52
CA ALA A 108 1.04 -11.60 0.22
C ALA A 108 2.15 -11.57 1.27
N VAL A 109 3.10 -10.66 1.07
CA VAL A 109 4.19 -10.41 2.02
C VAL A 109 3.83 -9.19 2.84
N LEU A 110 3.55 -9.39 4.13
CA LEU A 110 3.57 -8.31 5.11
C LEU A 110 5.04 -8.06 5.52
N ASP A 111 5.32 -6.92 6.15
CA ASP A 111 6.66 -6.49 6.55
C ASP A 111 7.26 -7.28 7.74
N GLY A 112 6.63 -8.39 8.16
CA GLY A 112 7.01 -9.16 9.35
C GLY A 112 6.55 -8.57 10.68
N PHE A 113 5.97 -7.37 10.69
CA PHE A 113 5.46 -6.70 11.88
C PHE A 113 3.95 -6.46 11.81
N ALA A 114 3.45 -6.13 10.62
CA ALA A 114 2.05 -5.96 10.34
C ALA A 114 1.31 -7.31 10.37
N VAL A 115 0.05 -7.23 10.76
CA VAL A 115 -0.89 -8.35 10.82
C VAL A 115 -2.14 -8.02 10.01
N GLY A 116 -2.04 -7.07 9.09
CA GLY A 116 -3.18 -6.49 8.39
C GLY A 116 -2.93 -5.06 7.93
N ILE A 117 -3.85 -4.55 7.11
CA ILE A 117 -3.81 -3.21 6.54
C ILE A 117 -4.98 -2.40 7.08
N LEU A 118 -4.74 -1.14 7.37
CA LEU A 118 -5.74 -0.14 7.67
C LEU A 118 -5.82 0.82 6.49
N GLY A 119 -6.73 0.54 5.56
CA GLY A 119 -6.94 1.34 4.35
C GLY A 119 -7.53 2.72 4.65
N PHE A 120 -6.99 3.74 3.99
CA PHE A 120 -7.43 5.14 4.04
C PHE A 120 -7.80 5.69 2.66
N GLY A 121 -7.85 4.84 1.64
CA GLY A 121 -8.33 5.14 0.30
C GLY A 121 -9.84 5.39 0.23
N TYR A 122 -10.32 5.73 -0.97
CA TYR A 122 -11.74 6.01 -1.20
C TYR A 122 -12.58 4.72 -1.23
N PRO A 123 -13.86 4.76 -0.82
CA PRO A 123 -14.77 3.61 -0.91
C PRO A 123 -14.87 2.96 -2.30
N SER A 124 -14.55 3.68 -3.37
CA SER A 124 -14.58 3.16 -4.74
C SER A 124 -13.54 2.08 -5.04
N ILE A 125 -12.54 1.88 -4.17
CA ILE A 125 -11.50 0.85 -4.32
C ILE A 125 -11.55 -0.22 -3.24
N THR A 126 -12.68 -0.39 -2.55
CA THR A 126 -12.90 -1.50 -1.62
C THR A 126 -13.01 -2.83 -2.35
N TYR A 127 -12.78 -3.92 -1.62
CA TYR A 127 -12.74 -5.30 -2.12
C TYR A 127 -13.76 -6.20 -1.40
N GLN A 128 -14.96 -5.67 -1.14
CA GLN A 128 -16.14 -6.44 -0.73
C GLN A 128 -16.83 -7.01 -1.96
N HIS A 129 -17.16 -8.29 -1.91
CA HIS A 129 -17.79 -9.01 -3.01
C HIS A 129 -19.10 -9.67 -2.53
N PRO A 130 -20.17 -9.66 -3.34
CA PRO A 130 -21.44 -10.29 -2.99
C PRO A 130 -21.37 -11.80 -3.14
N ASN A 131 -22.26 -12.48 -2.41
CA ASN A 131 -22.37 -13.94 -2.36
C ASN A 131 -21.11 -14.60 -1.77
N THR A 132 -21.27 -15.33 -0.67
CA THR A 132 -20.14 -16.04 -0.05
C THR A 132 -19.52 -17.04 -1.02
N LEU A 133 -18.20 -16.97 -1.16
CA LEU A 133 -17.41 -17.93 -1.92
C LEU A 133 -16.46 -18.68 -1.02
N SER A 134 -16.25 -19.96 -1.32
CA SER A 134 -15.20 -20.74 -0.68
C SER A 134 -13.83 -20.39 -1.26
N ILE A 135 -12.78 -20.55 -0.45
CA ILE A 135 -11.40 -20.39 -0.92
C ILE A 135 -11.09 -21.31 -2.11
N ASP A 136 -11.64 -22.52 -2.14
CA ASP A 136 -11.47 -23.47 -3.24
C ASP A 136 -12.04 -22.94 -4.56
N GLU A 137 -13.15 -22.19 -4.52
CA GLU A 137 -13.72 -21.55 -5.71
C GLU A 137 -12.87 -20.39 -6.21
N VAL A 138 -12.30 -19.58 -5.30
CA VAL A 138 -11.37 -18.51 -5.65
C VAL A 138 -10.09 -19.11 -6.28
N LEU A 139 -9.53 -20.15 -5.67
CA LEU A 139 -8.34 -20.84 -6.17
C LEU A 139 -8.58 -21.58 -7.50
N ALA A 140 -9.81 -22.01 -7.77
CA ALA A 140 -10.20 -22.58 -9.06
C ALA A 140 -10.34 -21.53 -10.18
N GLY A 141 -10.22 -20.23 -9.86
CA GLY A 141 -10.41 -19.14 -10.82
C GLY A 141 -11.87 -18.88 -11.17
N ASN A 142 -12.81 -19.32 -10.34
CA ASN A 142 -14.25 -19.12 -10.56
C ASN A 142 -14.73 -17.74 -10.11
N ALA A 143 -13.84 -16.94 -9.49
CA ALA A 143 -14.14 -15.61 -9.00
C ALA A 143 -12.99 -14.65 -9.31
N SER A 144 -13.34 -13.41 -9.63
CA SER A 144 -12.40 -12.34 -9.88
C SER A 144 -12.23 -11.52 -8.61
N LEU A 145 -10.98 -11.18 -8.27
CA LEU A 145 -10.71 -10.22 -7.19
C LEU A 145 -11.00 -8.77 -7.62
N PHE A 146 -11.18 -8.50 -8.92
CA PHE A 146 -11.32 -7.14 -9.45
C PHE A 146 -12.75 -6.76 -9.86
N ASP A 147 -13.59 -7.76 -10.12
CA ASP A 147 -14.97 -7.58 -10.58
C ASP A 147 -15.99 -7.75 -9.44
N ASP A 148 -17.22 -7.28 -9.66
CA ASP A 148 -18.35 -7.41 -8.73
C ASP A 148 -18.09 -6.87 -7.30
N ARG A 149 -17.30 -5.79 -7.21
CA ARG A 149 -16.97 -5.14 -5.94
C ARG A 149 -18.09 -4.19 -5.49
N THR A 150 -18.39 -4.23 -4.20
CA THR A 150 -19.35 -3.36 -3.53
C THR A 150 -18.60 -2.34 -2.66
N ALA A 151 -18.97 -1.07 -2.81
CA ALA A 151 -18.46 0.01 -1.99
C ALA A 151 -19.17 0.03 -0.63
N TYR A 152 -18.40 0.22 0.44
CA TYR A 152 -18.89 0.39 1.80
C TYR A 152 -18.15 1.52 2.52
N PRO A 153 -18.70 2.09 3.62
CA PRO A 153 -18.04 3.15 4.37
C PRO A 153 -16.67 2.71 4.93
N THR A 154 -15.60 3.32 4.43
CA THR A 154 -14.23 3.02 4.89
C THR A 154 -14.00 3.57 6.29
N VAL A 155 -12.95 3.11 6.95
CA VAL A 155 -12.53 3.65 8.26
C VAL A 155 -12.38 5.17 8.23
N PHE A 156 -11.86 5.73 7.13
CA PHE A 156 -11.73 7.18 6.99
C PHE A 156 -13.10 7.88 7.01
N GLU A 157 -14.08 7.38 6.25
CA GLU A 157 -15.43 7.96 6.24
C GLU A 157 -16.12 7.85 7.60
N SER A 158 -15.98 6.69 8.26
CA SER A 158 -16.54 6.47 9.58
C SER A 158 -15.89 7.34 10.66
N LEU A 159 -14.57 7.56 10.60
CA LEU A 159 -13.89 8.50 11.49
C LEU A 159 -14.43 9.92 11.33
N VAL A 160 -14.66 10.35 10.09
CA VAL A 160 -15.24 11.67 9.79
C VAL A 160 -16.67 11.76 10.32
N ALA A 161 -17.47 10.69 10.19
CA ALA A 161 -18.81 10.61 10.76
C ALA A 161 -18.80 10.71 12.30
N GLU A 162 -17.78 10.16 12.97
CA GLU A 162 -17.53 10.28 14.41
C GLU A 162 -16.89 11.62 14.83
N GLY A 163 -16.86 12.61 13.92
CA GLY A 163 -16.42 13.98 14.21
C GLY A 163 -14.91 14.17 14.15
N MET A 164 -14.16 13.29 13.49
CA MET A 164 -12.79 13.58 13.08
C MET A 164 -12.81 14.64 11.98
N GLU A 165 -12.07 15.72 12.15
CA GLU A 165 -11.86 16.66 11.04
C GLU A 165 -11.02 15.97 9.95
N PRO A 166 -11.43 16.03 8.66
CA PRO A 166 -10.78 15.30 7.57
C PRO A 166 -9.47 15.99 7.15
N TYR A 167 -8.48 15.99 8.03
CA TYR A 167 -7.12 16.42 7.73
C TYR A 167 -6.20 15.20 7.70
N ILE A 168 -6.04 14.60 6.52
CA ILE A 168 -4.85 13.82 6.22
C ILE A 168 -3.83 14.83 5.66
N ASN A 169 -2.80 15.18 6.45
CA ASN A 169 -1.74 16.08 5.97
C ASN A 169 -0.79 15.31 5.05
N LEU A 170 -1.22 15.07 3.81
CA LEU A 170 -0.37 14.70 2.69
C LEU A 170 -0.43 15.87 1.68
N ALA A 171 0.70 16.22 1.08
CA ALA A 171 1.02 17.53 0.50
C ALA A 171 -0.12 18.29 -0.23
N ARG A 172 -0.16 19.60 0.03
CA ARG A 172 -1.22 20.55 -0.33
C ARG A 172 -1.26 20.86 -1.84
N GLU A 173 -1.72 19.93 -2.67
CA GLU A 173 -2.21 20.19 -4.03
C GLU A 173 -3.49 19.38 -4.26
N ARG A 174 -4.59 20.05 -4.59
CA ARG A 174 -5.83 19.37 -5.02
C ARG A 174 -5.85 19.37 -6.54
N THR A 175 -5.94 18.20 -7.14
CA THR A 175 -6.24 18.07 -8.58
C THR A 175 -7.52 18.87 -8.89
N PRO A 176 -7.54 19.74 -9.92
CA PRO A 176 -8.74 20.48 -10.30
C PRO A 176 -9.95 19.56 -10.46
N PHE A 177 -11.11 19.99 -9.97
CA PHE A 177 -12.36 19.20 -9.92
C PHE A 177 -12.86 18.72 -11.30
N ASP A 178 -12.35 19.30 -12.38
CA ASP A 178 -12.77 19.05 -13.76
C ASP A 178 -11.86 18.06 -14.52
N GLN A 179 -10.83 17.52 -13.87
CA GLN A 179 -10.04 16.41 -14.40
C GLN A 179 -10.51 15.09 -13.77
N ALA A 180 -10.45 14.00 -14.55
CA ALA A 180 -10.77 12.66 -14.05
C ALA A 180 -9.94 12.39 -12.79
N GLN A 181 -10.64 12.33 -11.65
CA GLN A 181 -10.03 11.98 -10.37
C GLN A 181 -9.71 10.49 -10.46
N GLY A 182 -8.47 10.11 -10.16
CA GLY A 182 -8.17 8.71 -9.87
C GLY A 182 -9.00 8.26 -8.66
N PHE A 183 -9.25 6.96 -8.55
CA PHE A 183 -9.98 6.38 -7.41
C PHE A 183 -9.16 6.34 -6.11
N GLU A 184 -8.06 7.10 -6.05
CA GLU A 184 -6.98 7.08 -5.05
C GLU A 184 -6.51 8.51 -4.73
N TRP A 185 -5.69 8.67 -3.68
CA TRP A 185 -5.10 9.96 -3.30
C TRP A 185 -4.04 10.42 -4.30
N THR A 186 -4.50 10.99 -5.42
CA THR A 186 -3.61 11.43 -6.49
C THR A 186 -3.28 12.91 -6.40
N LEU A 187 -2.07 13.26 -6.83
CA LEU A 187 -1.63 14.62 -7.04
C LEU A 187 -0.83 14.75 -8.33
N ARG A 188 -0.64 15.99 -8.78
CA ARG A 188 0.17 16.28 -9.97
C ARG A 188 1.60 16.60 -9.56
N ILE A 189 2.54 15.79 -10.02
CA ILE A 189 3.96 16.10 -9.99
C ILE A 189 4.26 17.05 -11.14
N GLN A 190 4.83 18.22 -10.84
CA GLN A 190 5.12 19.25 -11.82
C GLN A 190 6.50 19.06 -12.45
N SER A 191 7.48 18.70 -11.63
CA SER A 191 8.85 18.44 -12.08
C SER A 191 9.62 17.59 -11.09
N LEU A 192 10.61 16.88 -11.60
CA LEU A 192 11.65 16.20 -10.83
C LEU A 192 12.97 16.93 -11.04
N THR A 193 13.67 17.23 -9.96
CA THR A 193 15.00 17.85 -10.00
C THR A 193 15.97 16.94 -9.28
N TYR A 194 17.08 16.59 -9.94
CA TYR A 194 18.13 15.81 -9.32
C TYR A 194 19.51 16.39 -9.62
N THR A 195 20.42 16.29 -8.67
CA THR A 195 21.83 16.71 -8.84
C THR A 195 22.74 15.52 -8.64
N THR A 196 23.57 15.24 -9.64
CA THR A 196 24.55 14.14 -9.59
C THR A 196 25.58 14.38 -8.47
N PRO A 197 26.25 13.32 -7.98
CA PRO A 197 27.36 13.46 -7.03
C PRO A 197 28.49 14.40 -7.51
N TYR A 198 28.60 14.60 -8.82
CA TYR A 198 29.58 15.47 -9.47
C TYR A 198 29.11 16.93 -9.68
N GLY A 199 27.91 17.27 -9.22
CA GLY A 199 27.38 18.65 -9.22
C GLY A 199 26.57 19.04 -10.46
N THR A 200 26.22 18.10 -11.34
CA THR A 200 25.35 18.39 -12.49
C THR A 200 23.88 18.31 -12.07
N THR A 201 23.17 19.44 -12.16
CA THR A 201 21.72 19.48 -11.88
C THR A 201 20.90 19.32 -13.15
N VAL A 202 19.93 18.42 -13.11
CA VAL A 202 18.91 18.21 -14.15
C VAL A 202 17.54 18.50 -13.57
N THR A 203 16.70 19.19 -14.33
CA THR A 203 15.28 19.37 -14.00
C THR A 203 14.44 18.85 -15.15
N ASN A 204 13.71 17.77 -14.90
CA ASN A 204 12.71 17.22 -15.81
C ASN A 204 11.36 17.88 -15.50
N THR A 205 10.87 18.70 -16.42
CA THR A 205 9.59 19.41 -16.30
C THR A 205 8.41 18.63 -16.87
N THR A 206 8.61 17.35 -17.20
CA THR A 206 7.52 16.48 -17.64
C THR A 206 6.65 16.16 -16.44
N SER A 207 5.45 16.72 -16.45
CA SER A 207 4.48 16.49 -15.39
C SER A 207 3.78 15.15 -15.52
N PHE A 208 3.47 14.52 -14.40
CA PHE A 208 2.71 13.27 -14.34
C PHE A 208 1.81 13.23 -13.09
N GLN A 209 0.86 12.31 -13.08
CA GLN A 209 0.00 12.07 -11.91
C GLN A 209 0.65 10.98 -11.06
N ALA A 210 0.65 11.16 -9.74
CA ALA A 210 1.19 10.16 -8.82
C ALA A 210 0.18 9.93 -7.70
N VAL A 211 0.09 8.67 -7.27
CA VAL A 211 -0.60 8.26 -6.04
C VAL A 211 0.31 8.58 -4.85
N VAL A 212 -0.25 9.14 -3.80
CA VAL A 212 0.41 9.25 -2.50
C VAL A 212 0.05 8.00 -1.71
N ASP A 213 1.00 7.07 -1.63
CA ASP A 213 0.77 5.73 -1.12
C ASP A 213 1.70 5.43 0.07
N SER A 214 1.14 5.46 1.28
CA SER A 214 1.86 5.10 2.50
C SER A 214 2.06 3.59 2.67
N GLY A 215 1.36 2.76 1.91
CA GLY A 215 1.54 1.32 1.86
C GLY A 215 2.66 0.88 0.90
N GLN A 216 3.19 1.81 0.10
CA GLN A 216 4.27 1.56 -0.85
C GLN A 216 5.63 2.02 -0.31
N ASN A 217 6.63 1.15 -0.43
CA ASN A 217 8.00 1.38 0.07
C ASN A 217 8.95 1.99 -0.99
N LEU A 218 8.49 2.11 -2.24
CA LEU A 218 9.29 2.54 -3.38
C LEU A 218 8.64 3.72 -4.10
N ASN A 219 9.45 4.46 -4.83
CA ASN A 219 9.01 5.54 -5.71
C ASN A 219 8.88 5.00 -7.13
N LEU A 220 7.64 4.78 -7.57
CA LEU A 220 7.29 4.31 -8.91
C LEU A 220 7.11 5.51 -9.84
N LEU A 221 8.12 5.77 -10.67
CA LEU A 221 8.17 6.92 -11.56
C LEU A 221 8.00 6.50 -13.04
N PRO A 222 7.66 7.44 -13.94
CA PRO A 222 7.71 7.18 -15.37
C PRO A 222 9.07 6.61 -15.79
N PHE A 223 9.06 5.63 -16.70
CA PHE A 223 10.25 4.84 -17.06
C PHE A 223 11.49 5.71 -17.37
N GLU A 224 11.34 6.74 -18.20
CA GLU A 224 12.43 7.64 -18.58
C GLU A 224 13.01 8.39 -17.37
N ALA A 225 12.15 8.86 -16.45
CA ALA A 225 12.60 9.55 -15.24
C ALA A 225 13.33 8.60 -14.28
N ALA A 226 12.78 7.39 -14.09
CA ALA A 226 13.42 6.36 -13.26
C ALA A 226 14.80 6.00 -13.83
N ARG A 227 14.91 5.78 -15.15
CA ARG A 227 16.18 5.48 -15.83
C ARG A 227 17.21 6.58 -15.60
N ASP A 228 16.82 7.84 -15.82
CA ASP A 228 17.75 8.96 -15.78
C ASP A 228 18.24 9.26 -14.35
N ILE A 229 17.38 9.09 -13.35
CA ILE A 229 17.76 9.19 -11.93
C ILE A 229 18.70 8.04 -11.53
N ASN A 230 18.39 6.81 -11.94
CA ASN A 230 19.23 5.65 -11.63
C ASN A 230 20.61 5.72 -12.30
N ALA A 231 20.69 6.31 -13.49
CA ALA A 231 21.96 6.58 -14.17
C ALA A 231 22.81 7.66 -13.48
N ALA A 232 22.21 8.48 -12.60
CA ALA A 232 22.87 9.56 -11.89
C ALA A 232 23.51 9.14 -10.55
N PHE A 233 23.33 7.89 -10.13
CA PHE A 233 24.08 7.31 -9.00
C PHE A 233 25.58 7.20 -9.33
N ASP A 234 26.41 7.18 -8.30
CA ASP A 234 27.85 6.94 -8.43
C ASP A 234 28.31 5.77 -7.55
N PRO A 235 28.62 4.59 -8.12
CA PRO A 235 28.43 4.22 -9.53
C PRO A 235 26.94 4.06 -9.91
N PRO A 236 26.59 4.10 -11.22
CA PRO A 236 25.20 4.00 -11.68
C PRO A 236 24.51 2.70 -11.28
N ALA A 237 23.20 2.78 -11.02
CA ALA A 237 22.37 1.59 -10.78
C ALA A 237 22.07 0.85 -12.09
N THR A 238 21.86 -0.47 -12.02
CA THR A 238 21.64 -1.37 -13.15
C THR A 238 20.26 -2.03 -13.06
N LEU A 239 19.45 -1.89 -14.12
CA LEU A 239 18.14 -2.52 -14.22
C LEU A 239 18.29 -4.04 -14.33
N VAL A 240 17.55 -4.77 -13.51
CA VAL A 240 17.40 -6.23 -13.58
C VAL A 240 16.09 -6.52 -14.30
N GLU A 241 16.15 -6.81 -15.60
CA GLU A 241 14.96 -6.96 -16.45
C GLU A 241 13.96 -8.01 -15.94
N THR A 242 14.44 -9.07 -15.28
CA THR A 242 13.58 -10.14 -14.75
C THR A 242 12.70 -9.69 -13.59
N THR A 243 13.12 -8.68 -12.83
CA THR A 243 12.37 -8.19 -11.68
C THR A 243 11.81 -6.78 -11.88
N GLY A 244 12.38 -6.00 -12.81
CA GLY A 244 12.04 -4.60 -13.03
C GLY A 244 12.72 -3.63 -12.04
N PHE A 245 13.53 -4.14 -11.11
CA PHE A 245 14.22 -3.34 -10.10
C PHE A 245 15.59 -2.86 -10.57
N TYR A 246 16.03 -1.72 -10.03
CA TYR A 246 17.42 -1.27 -10.19
C TYR A 246 18.26 -1.77 -9.02
N THR A 247 19.31 -2.53 -9.32
CA THR A 247 20.36 -2.89 -8.35
C THR A 247 21.44 -1.84 -8.32
N VAL A 248 22.00 -1.56 -7.15
CA VAL A 248 23.03 -0.53 -6.96
C VAL A 248 24.08 -1.01 -5.96
N PRO A 249 25.36 -0.64 -6.07
CA PRO A 249 26.31 -0.92 -5.00
C PRO A 249 25.87 -0.25 -3.70
N CYS A 250 25.94 -0.99 -2.59
CA CYS A 250 25.47 -0.52 -1.28
C CYS A 250 26.18 0.72 -0.75
N ASN A 251 27.38 1.02 -1.27
CA ASN A 251 28.15 2.21 -0.95
C ASN A 251 28.10 3.28 -2.05
N ALA A 252 27.19 3.15 -3.03
CA ALA A 252 27.00 4.15 -4.05
C ALA A 252 26.52 5.47 -3.43
N THR A 253 26.89 6.57 -4.07
CA THR A 253 26.39 7.89 -3.72
C THR A 253 25.15 8.18 -4.57
N PRO A 254 23.94 8.28 -3.97
CA PRO A 254 22.74 8.64 -4.72
C PRO A 254 22.82 10.11 -5.18
N PRO A 255 22.18 10.47 -6.30
CA PRO A 255 21.92 11.87 -6.60
C PRO A 255 21.00 12.46 -5.52
N THR A 256 21.04 13.77 -5.35
CA THR A 256 19.91 14.45 -4.68
C THR A 256 18.67 14.28 -5.53
N LEU A 257 17.49 14.13 -4.92
CA LEU A 257 16.22 14.05 -5.64
C LEU A 257 15.19 14.96 -4.97
N GLY A 258 14.58 15.82 -5.77
CA GLY A 258 13.53 16.74 -5.37
C GLY A 258 12.30 16.58 -6.25
N VAL A 259 11.13 16.55 -5.62
CA VAL A 259 9.84 16.38 -6.27
C VAL A 259 9.02 17.64 -6.06
N THR A 260 8.59 18.26 -7.16
CA THR A 260 7.88 19.55 -7.10
C THR A 260 6.38 19.35 -7.23
N ILE A 261 5.65 19.76 -6.19
CA ILE A 261 4.19 19.69 -6.04
C ILE A 261 3.73 21.09 -5.60
N ALA A 262 2.69 21.65 -6.23
CA ALA A 262 2.20 23.00 -5.90
C ALA A 262 3.28 24.10 -5.88
N ASN A 263 4.29 24.02 -6.76
CA ASN A 263 5.48 24.88 -6.78
C ASN A 263 6.37 24.81 -5.52
N HIS A 264 6.19 23.77 -4.70
CA HIS A 264 7.06 23.45 -3.57
C HIS A 264 7.85 22.18 -3.87
N THR A 265 9.16 22.25 -3.69
CA THR A 265 10.05 21.10 -3.89
C THR A 265 10.28 20.38 -2.57
N PHE A 266 9.88 19.11 -2.52
CA PHE A 266 10.12 18.18 -1.43
C PHE A 266 11.35 17.35 -1.77
N ALA A 267 12.38 17.42 -0.93
CA ALA A 267 13.59 16.62 -1.12
C ALA A 267 13.40 15.22 -0.53
N ILE A 268 13.80 14.19 -1.29
CA ILE A 268 13.94 12.82 -0.79
C ILE A 268 15.31 12.70 -0.16
N HIS A 269 15.38 12.17 1.06
CA HIS A 269 16.64 12.06 1.78
C HIS A 269 17.53 11.00 1.12
N ALA A 270 18.85 11.21 1.13
CA ALA A 270 19.78 10.31 0.45
C ALA A 270 19.76 8.88 1.00
N LEU A 271 19.45 8.70 2.30
CA LEU A 271 19.32 7.37 2.91
C LEU A 271 18.10 6.61 2.37
N ASP A 272 17.08 7.30 1.88
CA ASP A 272 15.84 6.70 1.40
C ASP A 272 15.94 6.35 -0.09
N MET A 273 17.07 6.66 -0.73
CA MET A 273 17.35 6.38 -2.14
C MET A 273 17.95 4.98 -2.36
N ILE A 274 18.40 4.30 -1.29
CA ILE A 274 19.01 2.97 -1.34
C ILE A 274 18.34 2.08 -0.28
N TRP A 275 17.72 1.00 -0.72
CA TRP A 275 17.16 -0.04 0.13
C TRP A 275 17.99 -1.32 0.02
N CYS A 276 18.22 -2.02 1.13
CA CYS A 276 19.03 -3.24 1.18
C CYS A 276 18.19 -4.41 1.69
N ASP A 277 18.28 -5.56 1.02
CA ASP A 277 17.68 -6.80 1.51
C ASP A 277 18.55 -7.51 2.56
N GLU A 278 18.02 -8.57 3.17
CA GLU A 278 18.74 -9.37 4.17
C GLU A 278 19.95 -10.12 3.59
N ALA A 279 19.97 -10.37 2.28
CA ALA A 279 21.09 -10.99 1.59
C ALA A 279 22.25 -10.01 1.32
N GLY A 280 22.05 -8.72 1.62
CA GLY A 280 23.02 -7.66 1.40
C GLY A 280 23.03 -7.13 -0.04
N THR A 281 21.99 -7.42 -0.82
CA THR A 281 21.77 -6.81 -2.14
C THR A 281 21.10 -5.46 -1.95
N CYS A 282 21.61 -4.45 -2.65
CA CYS A 282 21.09 -3.09 -2.57
C CYS A 282 20.37 -2.70 -3.86
N TYR A 283 19.24 -2.01 -3.67
CA TYR A 283 18.34 -1.58 -4.72
C TYR A 283 18.13 -0.08 -4.61
N SER A 284 17.92 0.56 -5.75
CA SER A 284 17.40 1.92 -5.78
C SER A 284 15.94 1.92 -5.35
N SER A 285 15.55 2.88 -4.51
CA SER A 285 14.14 3.07 -4.17
C SER A 285 13.34 3.70 -5.31
N VAL A 286 14.00 4.14 -6.38
CA VAL A 286 13.36 4.68 -7.59
C VAL A 286 13.28 3.58 -8.64
N VAL A 287 12.06 3.15 -8.93
CA VAL A 287 11.75 2.07 -9.87
C VAL A 287 10.81 2.55 -10.98
N PRO A 288 10.87 1.94 -12.18
CA PRO A 288 9.95 2.28 -13.24
C PRO A 288 8.55 1.74 -12.92
N ALA A 289 7.52 2.58 -13.02
CA ALA A 289 6.14 2.12 -13.02
C ALA A 289 5.91 1.21 -14.25
N THR A 290 5.25 0.06 -14.07
CA THR A 290 5.04 -0.90 -15.19
C THR A 290 3.99 -0.40 -16.19
N ASN A 291 3.14 0.54 -15.76
CA ASN A 291 2.21 1.31 -16.57
C ASN A 291 1.85 2.62 -15.86
N ASP A 292 1.10 3.50 -16.54
CA ASP A 292 0.72 4.81 -16.00
C ASP A 292 -0.19 4.73 -14.75
N ALA A 293 -0.90 3.60 -14.56
CA ALA A 293 -1.81 3.40 -13.42
C ALA A 293 -1.10 2.96 -12.13
N GLN A 294 0.21 2.70 -12.17
CA GLN A 294 1.02 2.31 -11.00
C GLN A 294 2.01 3.40 -10.57
N GLN A 295 1.87 4.62 -11.09
CA GLN A 295 2.74 5.73 -10.69
C GLN A 295 2.41 6.14 -9.25
N GLY A 296 3.40 6.06 -8.37
CA GLY A 296 3.22 6.26 -6.94
C GLY A 296 4.48 6.85 -6.32
N ILE A 297 4.30 7.73 -5.35
CA ILE A 297 5.41 8.32 -4.62
C ILE A 297 5.24 8.09 -3.13
N SER A 298 6.30 7.59 -2.51
CA SER A 298 6.42 7.49 -1.05
C SER A 298 7.29 8.66 -0.59
N LEU A 299 6.66 9.65 0.03
CA LEU A 299 7.34 10.82 0.57
C LEU A 299 7.52 10.64 2.07
N GLU A 300 8.69 10.17 2.50
CA GLU A 300 9.08 10.30 3.90
C GLU A 300 9.45 11.75 4.18
N LEU A 301 8.70 12.41 5.08
CA LEU A 301 9.08 13.73 5.54
C LEU A 301 10.34 13.61 6.40
N PRO A 302 11.36 14.46 6.20
CA PRO A 302 12.55 14.44 7.04
C PRO A 302 12.15 14.66 8.51
N ARG A 303 12.63 13.79 9.39
CA ARG A 303 12.43 13.85 10.84
C ARG A 303 13.11 15.06 11.48
#